data_AF-A0A8S9ZAY5-F1
#
_entry.id   AF-A0A8S9ZAY5-F1
#
_cell.length_a   1.000
_cell.length_b   1.000
_cell.length_c   1.000
_cell.angle_alpha   90.00
_cell.angle_beta   90.00
_cell.angle_gamma   90.00
#
_symmetry.space_group_name_H-M   'P 1'
#
loop_
_entity.id
_entity.type
_entity.pdbx_description
1 polymer ?
#
loop_
_entity_poly.entity_id
_entity_poly.type
_entity_poly.pdbx_seq_one_letter_code
_entity_poly.pdbx_strand_id
1 'polypeptide(L)'
;MFSNNFQFINVFRKMFAFYFYNKLRRMQLTRYMRFFRQWEMNSTEWKIILQNIYKQINEIENKSTNEKLTKVQLIDDLSNYICMAADLTDCLRNMHPDDKLKKAAEERMRAFTEVVEILNTRPQLYSALKILLHSEASRLDEISIRVAKLFLQDFELSGVLLSDSERQRFVQLSDEVFDSGTRFVSGTDRPIKLSDDDRKLLAH
;
A
#
# COMPACT_ATOMS: atom_id res chain seq x y z
N MET A 1 17.06 -12.58 25.59
CA MET A 1 16.47 -13.56 24.64
C MET A 1 15.08 -13.09 24.18
N PHE A 2 14.98 -11.83 23.74
CA PHE A 2 13.74 -11.21 23.23
C PHE A 2 14.10 -10.33 22.03
N SER A 3 14.37 -10.96 20.90
CA SER A 3 14.39 -10.33 19.59
C SER A 3 13.92 -11.42 18.63
N ASN A 4 12.71 -11.30 18.07
CA ASN A 4 12.30 -11.92 16.78
C ASN A 4 10.79 -11.92 16.46
N ASN A 5 9.88 -11.37 17.27
CA ASN A 5 8.43 -11.60 17.06
C ASN A 5 7.60 -10.38 16.61
N PHE A 6 8.11 -9.55 15.68
CA PHE A 6 7.29 -8.55 14.96
C PHE A 6 7.45 -8.68 13.44
N GLN A 7 7.25 -9.88 12.90
CA GLN A 7 7.20 -10.16 11.45
C GLN A 7 5.84 -10.70 11.02
N PHE A 8 4.76 -9.97 11.30
CA PHE A 8 3.45 -10.28 10.70
C PHE A 8 2.99 -9.11 9.82
N ILE A 9 2.56 -9.49 8.60
CA ILE A 9 1.87 -8.71 7.53
C ILE A 9 2.76 -8.25 6.34
N ASN A 10 2.72 -9.10 5.30
CA ASN A 10 2.72 -8.90 3.83
C ASN A 10 3.80 -8.04 3.16
N VAL A 11 4.42 -8.57 2.10
CA VAL A 11 5.61 -8.02 1.43
C VAL A 11 5.28 -6.75 0.62
N PHE A 12 4.01 -6.44 0.36
CA PHE A 12 3.60 -5.09 -0.04
C PHE A 12 4.06 -4.00 0.96
N ARG A 13 4.10 -4.27 2.27
CA ARG A 13 4.69 -3.35 3.29
C ARG A 13 6.23 -3.38 3.33
N LYS A 14 6.89 -4.44 2.84
CA LYS A 14 8.36 -4.47 2.79
C LYS A 14 8.92 -3.71 1.58
N MET A 15 8.16 -3.57 0.50
CA MET A 15 8.47 -2.62 -0.59
C MET A 15 8.39 -1.16 -0.12
N PHE A 16 7.52 -0.83 0.84
CA PHE A 16 7.47 0.51 1.44
C PHE A 16 8.79 0.92 2.11
N ALA A 17 9.60 -0.01 2.66
CA ALA A 17 10.86 0.33 3.31
C ALA A 17 12.07 0.36 2.34
N PHE A 18 12.14 -0.56 1.38
CA PHE A 18 13.29 -0.63 0.45
C PHE A 18 13.21 0.40 -0.69
N TYR A 19 11.99 0.77 -1.11
CA TYR A 19 11.80 1.79 -2.15
C TYR A 19 11.96 3.22 -1.60
N PHE A 20 11.71 3.42 -0.30
CA PHE A 20 11.95 4.69 0.40
C PHE A 20 13.41 5.15 0.28
N TYR A 21 14.38 4.23 0.42
CA TYR A 21 15.80 4.60 0.43
C TYR A 21 16.36 4.99 -0.96
N ASN A 22 15.89 4.37 -2.04
CA ASN A 22 16.42 4.61 -3.38
C ASN A 22 15.63 5.65 -4.21
N LYS A 23 14.33 5.88 -3.92
CA LYS A 23 13.49 6.83 -4.68
C LYS A 23 13.66 8.29 -4.21
N LEU A 24 14.00 8.52 -2.93
CA LEU A 24 14.31 9.86 -2.40
C LEU A 24 15.44 10.55 -3.16
N ARG A 25 16.38 9.80 -3.75
CA ARG A 25 17.48 10.35 -4.56
C ARG A 25 17.10 10.75 -5.99
N ARG A 26 15.92 10.32 -6.49
CA ARG A 26 15.47 10.56 -7.88
C ARG A 26 14.18 11.37 -7.98
N MET A 27 13.64 11.90 -6.89
CA MET A 27 12.45 12.73 -6.95
C MET A 27 12.74 14.08 -7.60
N GLN A 28 12.30 14.24 -8.85
CA GLN A 28 12.11 15.56 -9.48
C GLN A 28 10.93 16.28 -8.81
N LEU A 29 11.16 16.79 -7.60
CA LEU A 29 10.20 17.47 -6.73
C LEU A 29 9.35 18.54 -7.44
N THR A 30 9.86 19.18 -8.49
CA THR A 30 9.21 20.29 -9.20
C THR A 30 7.95 19.90 -9.98
N ARG A 31 7.90 18.72 -10.60
CA ARG A 31 6.70 18.27 -11.35
C ARG A 31 5.58 17.78 -10.39
N TYR A 32 5.99 17.21 -9.26
CA TYR A 32 5.11 16.73 -8.20
C TYR A 32 4.49 17.87 -7.37
N MET A 33 5.27 18.93 -7.09
CA MET A 33 4.80 20.18 -6.46
C MET A 33 3.63 20.86 -7.17
N ARG A 34 3.48 20.64 -8.48
CA ARG A 34 2.36 21.19 -9.24
C ARG A 34 1.06 20.40 -9.05
N PHE A 35 1.17 19.08 -8.81
CA PHE A 35 0.06 18.24 -8.33
C PHE A 35 -0.29 18.58 -6.86
N PHE A 36 0.71 19.03 -6.06
CA PHE A 36 0.55 19.35 -4.64
C PHE A 36 -0.13 20.69 -4.31
N ARG A 37 -0.19 21.67 -5.23
CA ARG A 37 -0.82 22.98 -4.93
C ARG A 37 -2.34 22.96 -4.86
N GLN A 38 -2.97 21.90 -5.36
CA GLN A 38 -4.41 21.85 -5.57
C GLN A 38 -5.04 20.57 -5.03
N TRP A 39 -4.29 19.82 -4.20
CA TRP A 39 -4.80 18.61 -3.57
C TRP A 39 -5.71 18.98 -2.40
N GLU A 40 -6.87 19.53 -2.74
CA GLU A 40 -8.03 19.49 -1.89
C GLU A 40 -8.48 18.04 -1.90
N MET A 41 -8.45 17.37 -0.75
CA MET A 41 -8.86 15.96 -0.59
C MET A 41 -10.38 15.82 -0.76
N ASN A 42 -10.88 16.30 -1.90
CA ASN A 42 -12.25 16.34 -2.27
C ASN A 42 -12.61 15.03 -2.99
N SER A 43 -13.90 14.75 -3.11
CA SER A 43 -14.39 13.48 -3.66
C SER A 43 -14.00 13.24 -5.12
N THR A 44 -13.55 14.25 -5.86
CA THR A 44 -13.31 14.20 -7.31
C THR A 44 -11.97 13.57 -7.64
N GLU A 45 -10.85 14.03 -7.06
CA GLU A 45 -9.54 13.45 -7.37
C GLU A 45 -9.42 12.02 -6.85
N TRP A 46 -10.08 11.68 -5.74
CA TRP A 46 -10.23 10.29 -5.31
C TRP A 46 -10.95 9.43 -6.36
N LYS A 47 -12.05 9.93 -6.94
CA LYS A 47 -12.75 9.23 -8.04
C LYS A 47 -11.85 9.05 -9.26
N ILE A 48 -11.04 10.05 -9.61
CA ILE A 48 -10.09 9.96 -10.73
C ILE A 48 -9.03 8.87 -10.44
N ILE A 49 -8.49 8.82 -9.23
CA ILE A 49 -7.54 7.79 -8.82
C ILE A 49 -8.17 6.40 -8.94
N LEU A 50 -9.38 6.20 -8.40
CA LEU A 50 -10.09 4.94 -8.52
C LEU A 50 -10.37 4.57 -9.98
N GLN A 51 -10.83 5.51 -10.81
CA GLN A 51 -11.06 5.28 -12.23
C GLN A 51 -9.79 4.80 -12.95
N ASN A 52 -8.63 5.41 -12.64
CA ASN A 52 -7.36 4.98 -13.22
C ASN A 52 -6.91 3.60 -12.72
N ILE A 53 -7.17 3.27 -11.45
CA ILE A 53 -6.93 1.94 -10.89
C ILE A 53 -7.78 0.91 -11.63
N TYR A 54 -9.10 1.12 -11.72
CA TYR A 54 -10.01 0.21 -12.41
C TYR A 54 -9.67 0.05 -13.89
N LYS A 55 -9.26 1.12 -14.57
CA LYS A 55 -8.80 1.07 -15.95
C LYS A 55 -7.58 0.14 -16.09
N GLN A 56 -6.60 0.24 -15.21
CA GLN A 56 -5.40 -0.61 -15.22
C GLN A 56 -5.70 -2.06 -14.88
N ILE A 57 -6.59 -2.32 -13.90
CA ILE A 57 -7.06 -3.68 -13.60
C ILE A 57 -7.67 -4.31 -14.86
N ASN A 58 -8.57 -3.59 -15.53
CA ASN A 58 -9.20 -4.07 -16.75
C ASN A 58 -8.17 -4.31 -17.86
N GLU A 59 -7.13 -3.47 -17.96
CA GLU A 59 -6.04 -3.72 -18.90
C GLU A 59 -5.31 -5.03 -18.57
N ILE A 60 -4.93 -5.24 -17.30
CA ILE A 60 -4.22 -6.46 -16.85
C ILE A 60 -5.04 -7.72 -17.16
N GLU A 61 -6.35 -7.68 -16.87
CA GLU A 61 -7.24 -8.84 -17.00
C GLU A 61 -7.53 -9.21 -18.46
N ASN A 62 -7.66 -8.20 -19.34
CA ASN A 62 -8.00 -8.40 -20.74
C ASN A 62 -6.77 -8.48 -21.66
N LYS A 63 -5.56 -8.29 -21.12
CA LYS A 63 -4.32 -8.27 -21.91
C LYS A 63 -4.05 -9.60 -22.59
N SER A 64 -3.81 -9.52 -23.91
CA SER A 64 -3.34 -10.66 -24.69
C SER A 64 -1.86 -10.94 -24.45
N THR A 65 -1.46 -12.20 -24.58
CA THR A 65 -0.09 -12.68 -24.37
C THR A 65 0.91 -12.06 -25.35
N ASN A 66 0.48 -11.62 -26.54
CA ASN A 66 1.38 -11.12 -27.59
C ASN A 66 1.74 -9.63 -27.49
N GLU A 67 1.35 -8.94 -26.42
CA GLU A 67 1.61 -7.51 -26.25
C GLU A 67 3.02 -7.17 -25.73
N LYS A 68 3.44 -5.92 -25.94
CA LYS A 68 4.79 -5.43 -25.61
C LYS A 68 5.09 -5.42 -24.11
N LEU A 69 4.09 -5.12 -23.28
CA LEU A 69 4.23 -5.15 -21.82
C LEU A 69 3.75 -6.49 -21.28
N THR A 70 4.44 -7.04 -20.31
CA THR A 70 4.05 -8.29 -19.64
C THR A 70 3.02 -8.00 -18.54
N LYS A 71 2.22 -9.00 -18.15
CA LYS A 71 1.26 -8.86 -17.04
C LYS A 71 1.95 -8.49 -15.72
N VAL A 72 3.17 -8.97 -15.49
CA VAL A 72 3.96 -8.60 -14.31
C VAL A 72 4.36 -7.12 -14.34
N GLN A 73 4.72 -6.57 -15.50
CA GLN A 73 5.02 -5.13 -15.64
C GLN A 73 3.79 -4.27 -15.37
N LEU A 74 2.63 -4.66 -15.87
CA LEU A 74 1.40 -3.89 -15.60
C LEU A 74 0.98 -3.92 -14.13
N ILE A 75 1.15 -5.05 -13.45
CA ILE A 75 0.87 -5.14 -12.01
C ILE A 75 1.86 -4.29 -11.21
N ASP A 76 3.14 -4.26 -11.61
CA ASP A 76 4.14 -3.36 -11.02
C ASP A 76 3.80 -1.89 -11.24
N ASP A 77 3.40 -1.51 -12.46
CA ASP A 77 2.97 -0.14 -12.80
C ASP A 77 1.73 0.29 -11.99
N LEU A 78 0.75 -0.60 -11.84
CA LEU A 78 -0.42 -0.36 -10.99
C LEU A 78 -0.01 -0.17 -9.52
N SER A 79 0.87 -1.02 -9.02
CA SER A 79 1.39 -0.91 -7.64
C SER A 79 2.13 0.41 -7.45
N ASN A 80 2.98 0.81 -8.41
CA ASN A 80 3.67 2.09 -8.40
C ASN A 80 2.70 3.27 -8.38
N TYR A 81 1.62 3.23 -9.17
CA TYR A 81 0.60 4.27 -9.21
C TYR A 81 -0.09 4.44 -7.84
N ILE A 82 -0.49 3.32 -7.22
CA ILE A 82 -1.15 3.32 -5.90
C ILE A 82 -0.19 3.82 -4.83
N CYS A 83 1.02 3.27 -4.76
CA CYS A 83 2.02 3.64 -3.76
C CYS A 83 2.37 5.13 -3.84
N MET A 84 2.48 5.69 -5.04
CA MET A 84 2.77 7.12 -5.19
C MET A 84 1.68 8.01 -4.58
N ALA A 85 0.40 7.65 -4.75
CA ALA A 85 -0.69 8.40 -4.16
C ALA A 85 -0.81 8.15 -2.65
N ALA A 86 -0.53 6.92 -2.20
CA ALA A 86 -0.50 6.56 -0.79
C ALA A 86 0.63 7.28 -0.03
N ASP A 87 1.87 7.29 -0.55
CA ASP A 87 3.01 7.98 0.06
C ASP A 87 2.73 9.46 0.32
N LEU A 88 2.08 10.13 -0.63
CA LEU A 88 1.66 11.51 -0.47
C LEU A 88 0.61 11.66 0.64
N THR A 89 -0.39 10.77 0.63
CA THR A 89 -1.43 10.74 1.65
C THR A 89 -0.83 10.53 3.05
N ASP A 90 0.16 9.65 3.16
CA ASP A 90 0.87 9.37 4.41
C ASP A 90 1.65 10.60 4.90
N CYS A 91 2.35 11.27 3.98
CA CYS A 91 3.05 12.51 4.29
C CYS A 91 2.09 13.58 4.84
N LEU A 92 0.92 13.77 4.21
CA LEU A 92 -0.05 14.76 4.64
C LEU A 92 -0.67 14.45 5.99
N ARG A 93 -1.07 13.19 6.26
CA ARG A 93 -1.68 12.86 7.55
C ARG A 93 -0.73 13.07 8.73
N ASN A 94 0.57 12.90 8.51
CA ASN A 94 1.58 13.05 9.56
C ASN A 94 2.09 14.50 9.69
N MET A 95 2.34 15.19 8.58
CA MET A 95 3.14 16.43 8.58
C MET A 95 2.32 17.71 8.38
N HIS A 96 1.09 17.63 7.88
CA HIS A 96 0.35 18.84 7.50
C HIS A 96 -0.02 19.70 8.74
N PRO A 97 0.12 21.04 8.70
CA PRO A 97 -0.19 21.90 9.85
C PRO A 97 -1.69 22.05 10.14
N ASP A 98 -2.55 21.88 9.13
CA ASP A 98 -4.01 21.89 9.28
C ASP A 98 -4.55 20.49 9.64
N ASP A 99 -5.15 20.37 10.82
CA ASP A 99 -5.77 19.14 11.34
C ASP A 99 -6.93 18.63 10.47
N LYS A 100 -7.67 19.50 9.77
CA LYS A 100 -8.74 19.07 8.87
C LYS A 100 -8.18 18.26 7.70
N LEU A 101 -7.06 18.72 7.15
CA LEU A 101 -6.37 18.04 6.06
C LEU A 101 -5.69 16.76 6.55
N LYS A 102 -5.15 16.75 7.78
CA LYS A 102 -4.63 15.52 8.39
C LYS A 102 -5.70 14.44 8.51
N LYS A 103 -6.89 14.79 9.02
CA LYS A 103 -8.03 13.86 9.14
C LYS A 103 -8.52 13.37 7.80
N ALA A 104 -8.67 14.26 6.82
CA ALA A 104 -9.03 13.87 5.46
C ALA A 104 -7.97 12.91 4.86
N ALA A 105 -6.69 13.14 5.12
CA ALA A 105 -5.60 12.27 4.69
C ALA A 105 -5.63 10.90 5.38
N GLU A 106 -5.94 10.86 6.67
CA GLU A 106 -6.14 9.61 7.39
C GLU A 106 -7.29 8.78 6.80
N GLU A 107 -8.44 9.39 6.52
CA GLU A 107 -9.57 8.74 5.87
C GLU A 107 -9.20 8.20 4.48
N ARG A 108 -8.42 8.94 3.70
CA ARG A 108 -7.95 8.46 2.38
C ARG A 108 -6.91 7.36 2.51
N MET A 109 -6.03 7.42 3.51
CA MET A 109 -5.06 6.36 3.76
C MET A 109 -5.74 5.05 4.12
N ARG A 110 -6.82 5.10 4.91
CA ARG A 110 -7.68 3.93 5.14
C ARG A 110 -8.22 3.38 3.82
N ALA A 111 -8.81 4.24 2.99
CA ALA A 111 -9.35 3.82 1.69
C ALA A 111 -8.29 3.23 0.76
N PHE A 112 -7.04 3.74 0.77
CA PHE A 112 -5.93 3.13 0.05
C PHE A 112 -5.59 1.73 0.60
N THR A 113 -5.63 1.56 1.92
CA THR A 113 -5.41 0.25 2.56
C THR A 113 -6.47 -0.74 2.08
N GLU A 114 -7.75 -0.38 2.13
CA GLU A 114 -8.86 -1.21 1.63
C GLU A 114 -8.65 -1.58 0.14
N VAL A 115 -8.32 -0.62 -0.72
CA VAL A 115 -8.08 -0.85 -2.15
C VAL A 115 -6.93 -1.85 -2.37
N VAL A 116 -5.83 -1.72 -1.63
CA VAL A 116 -4.69 -2.65 -1.74
C VAL A 116 -5.10 -4.07 -1.33
N GLU A 117 -5.86 -4.23 -0.25
CA GLU A 117 -6.28 -5.56 0.18
C GLU A 117 -7.33 -6.19 -0.73
N ILE A 118 -8.23 -5.40 -1.31
CA ILE A 118 -9.15 -5.87 -2.37
C ILE A 118 -8.35 -6.38 -3.58
N LEU A 119 -7.29 -5.67 -3.97
CA LEU A 119 -6.43 -6.10 -5.07
C LEU A 119 -5.67 -7.38 -4.71
N ASN A 120 -5.05 -7.44 -3.53
CA ASN A 120 -4.29 -8.60 -3.05
C ASN A 120 -5.16 -9.84 -2.79
N THR A 121 -6.47 -9.69 -2.71
CA THR A 121 -7.42 -10.80 -2.60
C THR A 121 -8.13 -11.12 -3.92
N ARG A 122 -7.74 -10.50 -5.05
CA ARG A 122 -8.40 -10.67 -6.34
C ARG A 122 -7.91 -11.91 -7.10
N PRO A 123 -8.75 -12.97 -7.26
CA PRO A 123 -8.30 -14.22 -7.89
C PRO A 123 -7.88 -14.08 -9.35
N GLN A 124 -8.44 -13.11 -10.07
CA GLN A 124 -8.13 -12.86 -11.48
C GLN A 124 -6.68 -12.40 -11.67
N LEU A 125 -6.18 -11.51 -10.82
CA LEU A 125 -4.79 -11.04 -10.88
C LEU A 125 -3.81 -12.16 -10.52
N TYR A 126 -4.14 -12.94 -9.47
CA TYR A 126 -3.37 -14.13 -9.10
C TYR A 126 -3.30 -15.15 -10.24
N SER A 127 -4.45 -15.48 -10.83
CA SER A 127 -4.54 -16.43 -11.95
C SER A 127 -3.77 -15.94 -13.17
N ALA A 128 -3.84 -14.65 -13.47
CA ALA A 128 -3.12 -14.04 -14.58
C ALA A 128 -1.60 -14.21 -14.46
N LEU A 129 -1.04 -14.08 -13.24
CA LEU A 129 0.39 -14.33 -12.98
C LEU A 129 0.75 -15.81 -12.99
N LYS A 130 -0.12 -16.70 -12.47
CA LYS A 130 0.09 -18.16 -12.54
C LYS A 130 0.18 -18.63 -13.98
N ILE A 131 -0.73 -18.16 -14.83
CA ILE A 131 -0.74 -18.48 -16.27
C ILE A 131 0.54 -17.94 -16.91
N LEU A 132 0.89 -16.67 -16.68
CA LEU A 132 2.12 -16.06 -17.21
C LEU A 132 3.36 -16.91 -16.89
N LEU A 133 3.53 -17.32 -15.63
CA LEU A 133 4.67 -18.12 -15.19
C LEU A 133 4.64 -19.56 -15.70
N HIS A 134 3.47 -20.08 -16.09
CA HIS A 134 3.36 -21.43 -16.63
C HIS A 134 3.55 -21.47 -18.16
N SER A 135 2.90 -20.58 -18.90
CA SER A 135 2.87 -20.60 -20.37
C SER A 135 3.90 -19.70 -21.03
N GLU A 136 4.43 -18.69 -20.33
CA GLU A 136 5.23 -17.62 -20.94
C GLU A 136 6.51 -17.29 -20.17
N ALA A 137 6.92 -18.14 -19.22
CA ALA A 137 8.13 -17.88 -18.42
C ALA A 137 9.41 -17.71 -19.27
N SER A 138 9.49 -18.37 -20.43
CA SER A 138 10.62 -18.23 -21.37
C SER A 138 10.74 -16.82 -21.98
N ARG A 139 9.69 -16.00 -21.90
CA ARG A 139 9.66 -14.62 -22.41
C ARG A 139 10.01 -13.59 -21.33
N LEU A 140 10.22 -14.02 -20.09
CA LEU A 140 10.52 -13.16 -18.95
C LEU A 140 12.00 -13.22 -18.61
N ASP A 141 12.57 -12.09 -18.19
CA ASP A 141 13.87 -12.08 -17.54
C ASP A 141 13.79 -12.61 -16.10
N GLU A 142 14.95 -12.91 -15.51
CA GLU A 142 15.03 -13.48 -14.16
C GLU A 142 14.40 -12.57 -13.10
N ILE A 143 14.52 -11.25 -13.28
CA ILE A 143 13.95 -10.24 -12.37
C ILE A 143 12.42 -10.30 -12.43
N SER A 144 11.84 -10.32 -13.62
CA SER A 144 10.40 -10.39 -13.85
C SER A 144 9.81 -11.69 -13.31
N ILE A 145 10.51 -12.81 -13.48
CA ILE A 145 10.12 -14.09 -12.87
C ILE A 145 10.14 -13.98 -11.34
N ARG A 146 11.19 -13.37 -10.77
CA ARG A 146 11.29 -13.17 -9.32
C ARG A 146 10.17 -12.28 -8.79
N VAL A 147 9.89 -11.17 -9.44
CA VAL A 147 8.81 -10.23 -9.07
C VAL A 147 7.45 -10.92 -9.17
N ALA A 148 7.18 -11.66 -10.25
CA ALA A 148 5.93 -12.41 -10.39
C ALA A 148 5.75 -13.44 -9.26
N LYS A 149 6.81 -14.16 -8.87
CA LYS A 149 6.78 -15.11 -7.74
C LYS A 149 6.52 -14.40 -6.41
N LEU A 150 7.08 -13.21 -6.20
CA LEU A 150 6.82 -12.41 -5.00
C LEU A 150 5.36 -11.98 -4.92
N PHE A 151 4.79 -11.50 -6.04
CA PHE A 151 3.37 -11.17 -6.10
C PHE A 151 2.49 -12.38 -5.79
N LEU A 152 2.76 -13.56 -6.37
CA LEU A 152 2.01 -14.77 -6.05
C LEU A 152 2.03 -15.11 -4.54
N GLN A 153 3.19 -14.98 -3.90
CA GLN A 153 3.32 -15.18 -2.45
C GLN A 153 2.48 -14.16 -1.67
N ASP A 154 2.47 -12.89 -2.09
CA ASP A 154 1.67 -11.85 -1.45
C ASP A 154 0.16 -12.08 -1.59
N PHE A 155 -0.30 -12.51 -2.76
CA PHE A 155 -1.70 -12.91 -2.96
C PHE A 155 -2.08 -14.08 -2.02
N GLU A 156 -1.23 -15.09 -1.91
CA GLU A 156 -1.45 -16.26 -1.04
C GLU A 156 -1.48 -15.88 0.43
N LEU A 157 -0.56 -15.04 0.89
CA LEU A 157 -0.53 -14.51 2.26
C LEU A 157 -1.72 -13.60 2.56
N SER A 158 -2.26 -12.92 1.55
CA SER A 158 -3.47 -12.10 1.67
C SER A 158 -4.76 -12.91 1.56
N GLY A 159 -4.68 -14.24 1.44
CA GLY A 159 -5.85 -15.10 1.43
C GLY A 159 -6.57 -15.18 0.09
N VAL A 160 -5.91 -14.93 -1.04
CA VAL A 160 -6.55 -15.01 -2.39
C VAL A 160 -7.23 -16.36 -2.67
N LEU A 161 -6.75 -17.43 -2.04
CA LEU A 161 -7.27 -18.79 -2.20
C LEU A 161 -8.48 -19.11 -1.30
N LEU A 162 -8.87 -18.19 -0.41
CA LEU A 162 -10.03 -18.34 0.46
C LEU A 162 -11.34 -18.11 -0.29
N SER A 163 -12.46 -18.49 0.31
CA SER A 163 -13.79 -18.19 -0.23
C SER A 163 -14.06 -16.67 -0.30
N ASP A 164 -15.01 -16.25 -1.13
CA ASP A 164 -15.35 -14.82 -1.26
C ASP A 164 -15.69 -14.17 0.08
N SER A 165 -16.41 -14.90 0.95
CA SER A 165 -16.78 -14.43 2.28
C SER A 165 -15.57 -14.23 3.21
N GLU A 166 -14.60 -15.13 3.12
CA GLU A 166 -13.38 -15.07 3.93
C GLU A 166 -12.42 -13.98 3.40
N ARG A 167 -12.36 -13.76 2.09
CA ARG A 167 -11.61 -12.64 1.50
C ARG A 167 -12.19 -11.29 1.90
N GLN A 168 -13.52 -11.16 1.91
CA GLN A 168 -14.18 -9.97 2.46
C GLN A 168 -13.86 -9.79 3.95
N ARG A 169 -13.86 -10.88 4.73
CA ARG A 169 -13.48 -10.81 6.15
C ARG A 169 -12.01 -10.41 6.32
N PHE A 170 -11.11 -10.88 5.47
CA PHE A 170 -9.70 -10.48 5.48
C PHE A 170 -9.56 -8.96 5.27
N VAL A 171 -10.23 -8.40 4.27
CA VAL A 171 -10.22 -6.94 4.02
C VAL A 171 -10.74 -6.17 5.23
N GLN A 172 -11.88 -6.59 5.80
CA GLN A 172 -12.45 -5.97 7.01
C GLN A 172 -11.48 -6.02 8.20
N LEU A 173 -10.80 -7.14 8.41
CA LEU A 173 -9.81 -7.28 9.49
C LEU A 173 -8.60 -6.36 9.25
N SER A 174 -8.18 -6.17 8.00
CA SER A 174 -7.10 -5.23 7.67
C SER A 174 -7.48 -3.80 8.02
N ASP A 175 -8.74 -3.39 7.78
CA ASP A 175 -9.25 -2.09 8.21
C ASP A 175 -9.28 -1.94 9.74
N GLU A 176 -9.71 -2.98 10.48
CA GLU A 176 -9.68 -2.98 11.96
C GLU A 176 -8.24 -2.86 12.51
N VAL A 177 -7.27 -3.48 11.83
CA VAL A 177 -5.84 -3.39 12.15
C VAL A 177 -5.31 -1.98 11.87
N PHE A 178 -5.67 -1.37 10.73
CA PHE A 178 -5.30 0.00 10.39
C PHE A 178 -5.75 0.99 11.48
N ASP A 179 -6.99 0.83 11.96
CA ASP A 179 -7.57 1.72 12.98
C ASP A 179 -6.91 1.60 14.33
N SER A 180 -6.63 0.36 14.70
CA SER A 180 -5.96 0.05 15.95
C SER A 180 -4.53 0.61 15.92
N GLY A 181 -3.82 0.47 14.80
CA GLY A 181 -2.50 1.05 14.58
C GLY A 181 -2.51 2.58 14.64
N THR A 182 -3.46 3.21 13.96
CA THR A 182 -3.58 4.68 13.92
C THR A 182 -3.90 5.26 15.31
N ARG A 183 -4.81 4.64 16.06
CA ARG A 183 -5.11 5.02 17.45
C ARG A 183 -3.90 4.84 18.37
N PHE A 184 -3.14 3.77 18.18
CA PHE A 184 -1.92 3.52 18.96
C PHE A 184 -0.89 4.63 18.74
N VAL A 185 -0.55 4.94 17.49
CA VAL A 185 0.41 6.02 17.15
C VAL A 185 -0.07 7.37 17.66
N SER A 186 -1.35 7.68 17.48
CA SER A 186 -1.95 8.91 18.04
C SER A 186 -1.86 8.97 19.57
N GLY A 187 -1.77 7.82 20.25
CA GLY A 187 -1.54 7.73 21.68
C GLY A 187 -0.09 7.97 22.08
N THR A 188 0.88 7.57 21.23
CA THR A 188 2.31 7.76 21.51
C THR A 188 2.77 9.20 21.40
N ASP A 189 2.07 10.01 20.58
CA ASP A 189 2.38 11.44 20.43
C ASP A 189 1.82 12.31 21.57
N ARG A 190 1.09 11.72 22.52
CA ARG A 190 0.56 12.45 23.67
C ARG A 190 1.62 12.55 24.76
N PRO A 191 2.03 13.77 25.17
CA PRO A 191 2.98 13.94 26.25
C PRO A 191 2.41 13.34 27.54
N ILE A 192 3.19 12.47 28.19
CA ILE A 192 2.85 11.91 29.50
C ILE A 192 3.07 13.01 30.53
N LYS A 193 2.01 13.40 31.25
CA LYS A 193 2.14 14.25 32.44
C LYS A 193 2.71 13.41 33.57
N LEU A 194 3.98 13.62 33.89
CA LEU A 194 4.60 13.06 35.08
C LEU A 194 3.99 13.68 36.33
N SER A 195 3.60 12.85 37.30
CA SER A 195 3.23 13.31 38.64
C SER A 195 4.44 13.89 39.37
N ASP A 196 4.20 14.64 40.44
CA ASP A 196 5.30 15.19 41.26
C ASP A 196 6.17 14.08 41.88
N ASP A 197 5.60 12.90 42.13
CA ASP A 197 6.33 11.75 42.66
C ASP A 197 7.16 11.05 41.58
N ASP A 198 6.65 10.95 40.34
CA ASP A 198 7.45 10.44 39.20
C ASP A 198 8.66 11.33 38.91
N ARG A 199 8.50 12.65 39.07
CA ARG A 199 9.60 13.62 38.88
C ARG A 199 10.69 13.48 39.94
N LYS A 200 10.33 13.19 41.19
CA LYS A 200 11.30 12.93 42.27
C LYS A 200 12.09 11.65 42.03
N LEU A 201 11.45 10.61 41.48
CA LEU A 201 12.10 9.33 41.14
C LEU A 201 13.11 9.45 39.99
N LEU A 202 12.92 10.41 39.08
CA LEU A 202 13.81 10.65 37.94
C LEU A 202 14.94 11.67 38.23
N ALA A 203 14.96 12.27 39.43
CA ALA A 203 15.92 13.31 39.81
C ALA A 203 17.19 12.76 40.50
N HIS A 204 17.34 11.44 40.58
CA HIS A 204 18.49 10.72 41.14
C HIS A 204 19.12 9.80 40.08
#